data_AF-A0AAJ2C565-F1
#
_entry.id   AF-A0AAJ2C565-F1
#
_cell.length_a   1.000
_cell.length_b   1.000
_cell.length_c   1.000
_cell.angle_alpha   90.00
_cell.angle_beta   90.00
_cell.angle_gamma   90.00
#
_symmetry.space_group_name_H-M   'P 1'
#
loop_
_entity.id
_entity.type
_entity.pdbx_description
1 polymer ?
#
loop_
_entity_poly.entity_id
_entity_poly.type
_entity_poly.pdbx_seq_one_letter_code
_entity_poly.pdbx_strand_id
1 'polypeptide(L)'
;MIFDTNLLIKHIRKAENLPPKLIIPIPVVGELKSFAIKSDWGIQKVLFMNSLFSLFPLVEITEELTEIYAQLDAYSQGKLKGYPLPLGVSSRNMGKNDLWIATMATYFDLELHTTDNDFDHLINFGLRLIKHQP
;
A
#
# COMPACT_ATOMS: atom_id res chain seq x y z
N MET A 1 -0.92 -11.10 -1.43
CA MET A 1 -1.10 -10.05 -0.40
C MET A 1 -0.17 -8.90 -0.73
N ILE A 2 -0.51 -7.69 -0.29
CA ILE A 2 0.30 -6.48 -0.39
C ILE A 2 0.60 -6.01 1.02
N PHE A 3 1.85 -5.63 1.28
CA PHE A 3 2.22 -4.89 2.48
C PHE A 3 2.32 -3.42 2.09
N ASP A 4 1.80 -2.53 2.93
CA ASP A 4 2.10 -1.11 2.77
C ASP A 4 3.60 -0.83 2.96
N THR A 5 4.01 0.37 2.59
CA THR A 5 5.42 0.76 2.64
C THR A 5 5.96 0.73 4.07
N ASN A 6 5.19 1.18 5.05
CA ASN A 6 5.62 1.27 6.45
C ASN A 6 5.86 -0.11 7.08
N LEU A 7 4.98 -1.08 6.82
CA LEU A 7 5.15 -2.46 7.26
C LEU A 7 6.37 -3.10 6.59
N LEU A 8 6.57 -2.87 5.29
CA LEU A 8 7.73 -3.42 4.57
C LEU A 8 9.06 -2.81 5.07
N ILE A 9 9.09 -1.51 5.39
CA ILE A 9 10.23 -0.87 6.06
C ILE A 9 10.53 -1.53 7.41
N LYS A 10 9.51 -1.83 8.22
CA LYS A 10 9.66 -2.50 9.53
C LYS A 10 10.32 -3.86 9.38
N HIS A 11 9.89 -4.67 8.41
CA HIS A 11 10.50 -5.97 8.13
C HIS A 11 11.95 -5.85 7.65
N ILE A 12 12.23 -4.92 6.73
CA ILE A 12 13.60 -4.67 6.24
C ILE A 12 14.53 -4.26 7.38
N ARG A 13 14.08 -3.37 8.28
CA ARG A 13 14.88 -2.93 9.43
C ARG A 13 15.27 -4.06 10.37
N LYS A 14 14.41 -5.07 10.50
CA LYS A 14 14.62 -6.24 11.35
C LYS A 14 15.24 -7.43 10.63
N ALA A 15 15.46 -7.33 9.32
CA ALA A 15 15.87 -8.45 8.46
C ALA A 15 14.98 -9.69 8.63
N GLU A 16 13.67 -9.47 8.76
CA GLU A 16 12.69 -10.55 8.90
C GLU A 16 12.32 -11.16 7.54
N ASN A 17 11.99 -12.45 7.54
CA ASN A 17 11.48 -13.13 6.37
C ASN A 17 10.09 -12.57 6.01
N LEU A 18 9.87 -12.32 4.72
CA LEU A 18 8.59 -11.89 4.20
C LEU A 18 7.74 -13.10 3.77
N PRO A 19 6.39 -12.99 3.83
CA PRO A 19 5.51 -14.06 3.37
C PRO A 19 5.73 -14.39 1.89
N PRO A 20 5.72 -15.68 1.49
CA PRO A 20 6.04 -16.09 0.12
C PRO A 20 5.03 -15.63 -0.94
N LYS A 21 3.80 -15.27 -0.55
CA LYS A 21 2.73 -14.79 -1.44
C LYS A 21 2.64 -13.26 -1.51
N LEU A 22 3.68 -12.55 -1.07
CA LEU A 22 3.77 -11.11 -1.16
C LEU A 22 3.97 -10.70 -2.62
N ILE A 23 3.28 -9.65 -3.05
CA ILE A 23 3.59 -8.90 -4.26
C ILE A 23 3.94 -7.47 -3.86
N ILE A 24 4.78 -6.80 -4.64
CA ILE A 24 5.28 -5.45 -4.32
C ILE A 24 4.83 -4.48 -5.42
N PRO A 25 3.86 -3.60 -5.15
CA PRO A 25 3.49 -2.52 -6.06
C PRO A 25 4.68 -1.58 -6.36
N ILE A 26 4.80 -1.10 -7.59
CA ILE A 26 5.82 -0.08 -7.95
C ILE A 26 5.79 1.18 -7.06
N PRO A 27 4.63 1.70 -6.60
CA PRO A 27 4.59 2.78 -5.61
C PRO A 27 5.39 2.46 -4.34
N VAL A 28 5.25 1.24 -3.81
CA VAL A 28 6.01 0.78 -2.63
C VAL A 28 7.50 0.73 -2.94
N VAL A 29 7.90 0.24 -4.12
CA VAL A 29 9.32 0.24 -4.55
C VAL A 29 9.88 1.66 -4.58
N GLY A 30 9.13 2.61 -5.13
CA GLY A 30 9.51 4.02 -5.21
C GLY A 30 9.68 4.64 -3.82
N GLU A 31 8.72 4.41 -2.92
CA GLU A 31 8.79 4.91 -1.55
C GLU A 31 9.93 4.28 -0.76
N LEU A 32 10.17 2.97 -0.88
CA LEU A 32 11.29 2.30 -0.24
C LEU A 32 12.63 2.88 -0.69
N LYS A 33 12.84 3.07 -1.99
CA LYS A 33 14.06 3.69 -2.53
C LYS A 33 14.22 5.12 -2.03
N SER A 34 13.14 5.92 -2.07
CA SER A 34 13.15 7.28 -1.55
C SER A 34 13.51 7.33 -0.07
N PHE A 35 12.91 6.42 0.72
CA PHE A 35 13.16 6.30 2.15
C PHE A 35 14.60 5.89 2.45
N ALA A 36 15.14 4.90 1.72
CA ALA A 36 16.52 4.44 1.88
C ALA A 36 17.53 5.56 1.62
N ILE A 37 17.29 6.39 0.59
CA ILE A 37 18.14 7.56 0.28
C ILE A 37 18.03 8.61 1.40
N LYS A 38 16.81 8.99 1.79
CA LYS A 38 16.58 10.01 2.83
C LYS A 38 17.10 9.59 4.21
N SER A 39 17.11 8.29 4.49
CA SER A 39 17.50 7.72 5.78
C SER A 39 18.95 7.25 5.83
N ASP A 40 19.75 7.53 4.79
CA ASP A 40 21.14 7.11 4.65
C ASP A 40 21.36 5.62 4.97
N TRP A 41 20.55 4.75 4.35
CA TRP A 41 20.70 3.32 4.55
C TRP A 41 22.06 2.84 4.02
N GLY A 42 22.87 2.27 4.93
CA GLY A 42 24.12 1.63 4.55
C GLY A 42 23.95 0.48 3.55
N ILE A 43 25.04 0.16 2.85
CA ILE A 43 25.06 -0.77 1.70
C ILE A 43 24.37 -2.11 1.97
N GLN A 44 24.51 -2.68 3.18
CA GLN A 44 23.89 -3.95 3.54
C GLN A 44 22.36 -3.91 3.48
N LYS A 45 21.73 -2.85 4.01
CA LYS A 45 20.25 -2.68 3.98
C LYS A 45 19.75 -2.42 2.57
N VAL A 46 20.51 -1.65 1.78
CA VAL A 46 20.17 -1.39 0.38
C VAL A 46 20.25 -2.67 -0.46
N LEU A 47 21.29 -3.49 -0.26
CA LEU A 47 21.41 -4.78 -0.94
C LEU A 47 20.28 -5.74 -0.54
N PHE A 48 19.94 -5.81 0.75
CA PHE A 48 18.80 -6.61 1.20
C PHE A 48 17.50 -6.14 0.53
N MET A 49 17.19 -4.84 0.58
CA MET A 49 16.02 -4.26 -0.10
C MET A 49 15.97 -4.62 -1.59
N ASN A 50 17.10 -4.47 -2.31
CA ASN A 50 17.15 -4.82 -3.74
C ASN A 50 16.97 -6.32 -3.99
N SER A 51 17.42 -7.18 -3.08
CA SER A 51 17.18 -8.62 -3.18
C SER A 51 15.69 -8.95 -3.08
N LEU A 52 14.93 -8.23 -2.26
CA LEU A 52 13.47 -8.40 -2.19
C LEU A 52 12.79 -8.12 -3.53
N PHE A 53 13.24 -7.10 -4.25
CA PHE A 53 12.70 -6.76 -5.58
C PHE A 53 12.99 -7.82 -6.64
N SER A 54 14.00 -8.66 -6.41
CA SER A 54 14.32 -9.80 -7.29
C SER A 54 13.56 -11.07 -6.89
N LEU A 55 13.14 -11.18 -5.63
CA LEU A 55 12.47 -12.36 -5.06
C LEU A 55 10.95 -12.29 -5.20
N PHE A 56 10.36 -11.10 -5.12
CA PHE A 56 8.91 -10.92 -5.15
C PHE A 56 8.46 -10.29 -6.47
N PRO A 57 7.29 -10.70 -7.01
CA PRO A 57 6.73 -10.06 -8.19
C PRO A 57 6.51 -8.56 -7.96
N LEU A 58 7.06 -7.75 -8.85
CA LEU A 58 6.78 -6.32 -8.93
C LEU A 58 5.56 -6.10 -9.83
N VAL A 59 4.60 -5.30 -9.37
CA VAL A 59 3.38 -5.02 -10.14
C VAL A 59 3.35 -3.56 -10.53
N GLU A 60 3.26 -3.30 -11.83
CA GLU A 60 3.22 -1.96 -12.42
C GLU A 60 1.82 -1.34 -12.34
N ILE A 61 1.76 -0.02 -12.45
CA ILE A 61 0.49 0.69 -12.65
C ILE A 61 0.16 0.65 -14.14
N THR A 62 -1.01 0.10 -14.47
CA THR A 62 -1.55 0.06 -15.83
C THR A 62 -2.79 0.96 -15.94
N GLU A 63 -3.26 1.19 -17.17
CA GLU A 63 -4.42 2.03 -17.44
C GLU A 63 -5.71 1.51 -16.78
N GLU A 64 -5.87 0.19 -16.69
CA GLU A 64 -7.05 -0.46 -16.11
C GLU A 64 -7.24 -0.15 -14.61
N LEU A 65 -6.18 0.23 -13.91
CA LEU A 65 -6.25 0.62 -12.50
C LEU A 65 -6.80 2.04 -12.30
N THR A 66 -6.80 2.88 -13.34
CA THR A 66 -7.12 4.31 -13.22
C THR A 66 -8.58 4.55 -12.82
N GLU A 67 -9.50 3.71 -13.27
CA GLU A 67 -10.92 3.81 -12.93
C GLU A 67 -11.15 3.48 -11.44
N ILE A 68 -10.58 2.38 -10.94
CA ILE A 68 -10.65 2.03 -9.51
C ILE A 68 -9.98 3.12 -8.66
N TYR A 69 -8.84 3.65 -9.11
CA TYR A 69 -8.16 4.73 -8.41
C TYR A 69 -9.04 5.97 -8.28
N ALA A 70 -9.68 6.41 -9.37
CA ALA A 70 -10.54 7.58 -9.37
C ALA A 70 -11.76 7.40 -8.44
N GLN A 71 -12.38 6.22 -8.47
CA GLN A 71 -13.49 5.89 -7.57
C GLN A 71 -13.05 5.87 -6.10
N LEU A 72 -11.90 5.27 -5.82
CA LEU A 72 -11.36 5.15 -4.46
C LEU A 72 -10.94 6.52 -3.90
N ASP A 73 -10.31 7.40 -4.70
CA ASP A 73 -10.04 8.80 -4.31
C ASP A 73 -11.34 9.55 -4.01
N ALA A 74 -12.32 9.48 -4.93
CA ALA A 74 -13.61 10.13 -4.75
C ALA A 74 -14.34 9.61 -3.51
N TYR A 75 -14.27 8.29 -3.24
CA TYR A 75 -14.85 7.68 -2.05
C TYR A 75 -14.15 8.15 -0.78
N SER A 76 -12.81 8.09 -0.75
CA SER A 76 -11.99 8.57 0.37
C SER A 76 -12.30 10.04 0.69
N GLN A 77 -12.59 10.85 -0.33
CA GLN A 77 -12.97 12.25 -0.19
C GLN A 77 -14.43 12.48 0.19
N GLY A 78 -15.25 11.43 0.30
CA GLY A 78 -16.70 11.54 0.54
C GLY A 78 -17.47 12.17 -0.63
N LYS A 79 -16.92 12.10 -1.84
CA LYS A 79 -17.43 12.75 -3.06
C LYS A 79 -17.94 11.76 -4.11
N LEU A 80 -17.81 10.44 -3.87
CA LEU A 80 -18.33 9.43 -4.79
C LEU A 80 -19.86 9.39 -4.74
N LYS A 81 -20.50 9.87 -5.81
CA LYS A 81 -21.96 9.88 -5.93
C LYS A 81 -22.51 8.45 -5.95
N GLY A 82 -23.58 8.21 -5.20
CA GLY A 82 -24.22 6.89 -5.10
C GLY A 82 -23.53 5.92 -4.14
N TYR A 83 -22.36 6.29 -3.60
CA TYR A 83 -21.61 5.47 -2.64
C TYR A 83 -21.01 6.36 -1.54
N PRO A 84 -21.85 6.97 -0.68
CA PRO A 84 -21.38 7.88 0.36
C PRO A 84 -20.60 7.13 1.45
N LEU A 85 -19.78 7.88 2.20
CA LEU A 85 -19.16 7.36 3.41
C LEU A 85 -20.24 6.97 4.44
N PRO A 86 -20.05 5.88 5.20
CA PRO A 86 -20.97 5.50 6.27
C PRO A 86 -21.09 6.57 7.35
N LEU A 87 -22.19 6.54 8.09
CA LEU A 87 -22.41 7.46 9.21
C LEU A 87 -21.27 7.35 10.24
N GLY A 88 -20.69 8.48 10.61
CA GLY A 88 -19.58 8.55 11.57
C GLY A 88 -18.19 8.36 10.95
N VAL A 89 -18.09 8.08 9.64
CA VAL A 89 -16.81 8.02 8.91
C VAL A 89 -16.55 9.38 8.26
N SER A 90 -15.39 9.98 8.54
CA SER A 90 -14.96 11.23 7.94
C SER A 90 -14.25 11.00 6.60
N SER A 91 -14.32 11.99 5.70
CA SER A 91 -13.45 12.02 4.53
C SER A 91 -11.98 12.09 4.94
N ARG A 92 -11.11 11.52 4.10
CA ARG A 92 -9.68 11.42 4.35
C ARG A 92 -8.88 11.80 3.11
N ASN A 93 -7.94 12.71 3.31
CA ASN A 93 -6.88 12.98 2.35
C ASN A 93 -5.82 11.87 2.50
N MET A 94 -5.70 11.01 1.50
CA MET A 94 -4.69 9.95 1.48
C MET A 94 -3.44 10.38 0.71
N GLY A 95 -2.30 9.82 1.11
CA GLY A 95 -1.09 9.88 0.30
C GLY A 95 -1.36 9.30 -1.09
N LYS A 96 -0.78 9.90 -2.13
CA LYS A 96 -1.03 9.44 -3.51
C LYS A 96 -0.48 8.04 -3.75
N ASN A 97 0.60 7.66 -3.06
CA ASN A 97 1.13 6.30 -3.11
C ASN A 97 0.24 5.33 -2.34
N ASP A 98 -0.24 5.69 -1.15
CA ASP A 98 -1.21 4.88 -0.38
C ASP A 98 -2.46 4.60 -1.19
N LEU A 99 -2.94 5.60 -1.92
CA LEU A 99 -4.11 5.46 -2.78
C LEU A 99 -3.85 4.46 -3.92
N TRP A 100 -2.68 4.48 -4.56
CA TRP A 100 -2.31 3.47 -5.55
C TRP A 100 -2.17 2.08 -4.92
N ILE A 101 -1.57 1.97 -3.73
CA ILE A 101 -1.45 0.70 -3.00
C ILE A 101 -2.84 0.11 -2.72
N ALA A 102 -3.77 0.91 -2.21
CA ALA A 102 -5.15 0.51 -1.96
C ALA A 102 -5.90 0.15 -3.24
N THR A 103 -5.68 0.90 -4.33
CA THR A 103 -6.24 0.63 -5.66
C THR A 103 -5.81 -0.74 -6.15
N MET A 104 -4.51 -1.03 -6.10
CA MET A 104 -3.97 -2.31 -6.58
C MET A 104 -4.45 -3.46 -5.71
N ALA A 105 -4.49 -3.30 -4.39
CA ALA A 105 -5.06 -4.30 -3.49
C ALA A 105 -6.53 -4.60 -3.82
N THR A 106 -7.34 -3.56 -4.07
CA THR A 106 -8.75 -3.69 -4.41
C THR A 106 -8.94 -4.35 -5.79
N TYR A 107 -8.21 -3.89 -6.82
CA TYR A 107 -8.32 -4.39 -8.19
C TYR A 107 -7.94 -5.86 -8.32
N PHE A 108 -6.89 -6.30 -7.62
CA PHE A 108 -6.43 -7.69 -7.66
C PHE A 108 -7.12 -8.60 -6.62
N ASP A 109 -8.12 -8.09 -5.87
CA ASP A 109 -8.76 -8.80 -4.74
C ASP A 109 -7.74 -9.40 -3.75
N LEU A 110 -6.78 -8.57 -3.34
CA LEU A 110 -5.71 -8.93 -2.42
C LEU A 110 -5.88 -8.27 -1.06
N GLU A 111 -5.43 -8.97 -0.03
CA GLU A 111 -5.29 -8.40 1.31
C GLU A 111 -4.20 -7.33 1.33
N LEU A 112 -4.54 -6.13 1.81
CA LEU A 112 -3.60 -5.09 2.19
C LEU A 112 -3.29 -5.20 3.69
N HIS A 113 -2.01 -5.37 4.01
CA HIS A 113 -1.50 -5.45 5.37
C HIS A 113 -0.84 -4.14 5.74
N THR A 114 -1.25 -3.58 6.88
CA THR A 114 -0.78 -2.26 7.35
C THR A 114 -0.80 -2.18 8.88
N THR A 115 0.01 -1.29 9.45
CA THR A 115 -0.14 -0.82 10.84
C THR A 115 -0.92 0.48 10.93
N ASP A 116 -1.11 1.19 9.82
CA ASP A 116 -1.64 2.56 9.78
C ASP A 116 -3.15 2.57 9.65
N ASN A 117 -3.79 3.53 10.31
CA ASN A 117 -5.24 3.68 10.31
C ASN A 117 -5.76 4.38 9.05
N ASP A 118 -4.89 4.76 8.12
CA ASP A 118 -5.25 5.56 6.95
C ASP A 118 -6.09 4.81 5.91
N PHE A 119 -6.08 3.47 5.96
CA PHE A 119 -6.87 2.62 5.07
C PHE A 119 -8.20 2.17 5.66
N ASP A 120 -8.45 2.41 6.95
CA ASP A 120 -9.57 1.80 7.68
C ASP A 120 -10.94 2.11 7.06
N HIS A 121 -11.13 3.33 6.55
CA HIS A 121 -12.41 3.74 5.94
C HIS A 121 -12.68 3.05 4.60
N LEU A 122 -11.63 2.56 3.92
CA LEU A 122 -11.74 1.91 2.62
C LEU A 122 -12.27 0.46 2.69
N ILE A 123 -12.35 -0.14 3.88
CA ILE A 123 -12.98 -1.46 4.05
C ILE A 123 -14.40 -1.44 3.51
N ASN A 124 -15.11 -0.35 3.76
CA ASN A 124 -16.48 -0.15 3.28
C ASN A 124 -16.56 0.08 1.77
N PHE A 125 -15.45 0.31 1.06
CA PHE A 125 -15.37 0.34 -0.40
C PHE A 125 -15.06 -1.03 -1.02
N GLY A 126 -14.70 -2.02 -0.20
CA GLY A 126 -14.31 -3.35 -0.64
C GLY A 126 -12.83 -3.67 -0.47
N LEU A 127 -12.03 -2.77 0.13
CA LEU A 127 -10.64 -3.07 0.45
C LEU A 127 -10.54 -4.16 1.52
N ARG A 128 -9.87 -5.26 1.22
CA ARG A 128 -9.56 -6.31 2.20
C ARG A 128 -8.38 -5.90 3.07
N LEU A 129 -8.65 -5.35 4.25
CA LEU A 129 -7.63 -4.81 5.15
C LEU A 129 -7.28 -5.78 6.29
N ILE A 130 -5.99 -6.02 6.50
CA ILE A 130 -5.44 -6.77 7.64
C ILE A 130 -4.58 -5.85 8.49
N LYS A 131 -5.00 -5.62 9.74
CA LYS A 131 -4.32 -4.74 10.69
C LYS A 131 -3.29 -5.48 11.51
N HIS A 132 -2.07 -4.97 11.51
CA HIS A 132 -0.97 -5.46 12.36
C HIS A 132 -0.77 -4.52 13.54
N GLN A 133 -0.27 -5.08 14.65
CA GLN A 133 0.12 -4.24 15.79
C GLN A 133 1.34 -3.37 15.44
N PRO A 134 1.37 -2.10 15.90
CA PRO A 134 2.46 -1.16 15.65
C PRO A 134 3.86 -1.69 15.98
#